data_AF-A0A1W2BCZ2-F1
#
_entry.id   AF-A0A1W2BCZ2-F1
#
_cell.length_a   1.000
_cell.length_b   1.000
_cell.length_c   1.000
_cell.angle_alpha   90.00
_cell.angle_beta   90.00
_cell.angle_gamma   90.00
#
_symmetry.space_group_name_H-M   'P 1'
#
loop_
_entity.id
_entity.type
_entity.pdbx_description
1 polymer ?
#
loop_
_entity_poly.entity_id
_entity_poly.type
_entity_poly.pdbx_seq_one_letter_code
_entity_poly.pdbx_strand_id
1 'polypeptide(L)'
;MIKKETEFRSDLWKTLTSYRVKIVRSIIKNKLFTGRTKKEIQELFGKEDNHYDLDEWSYPVKKNFLGGETYLLLNFKGENVEGHRLYTVYQLGNENILSI
;
A
#
# COMPACT_ATOMS: atom_id res chain seq x y z
N MET A 1 27.33 -6.52 -7.10
CA MET A 1 26.21 -7.16 -7.83
C MET A 1 24.94 -6.38 -7.51
N ILE A 2 24.55 -5.42 -8.35
CA ILE A 2 23.37 -4.58 -8.11
C ILE A 2 22.16 -5.43 -8.51
N LYS A 3 21.35 -5.87 -7.53
CA LYS A 3 20.03 -6.40 -7.85
C LYS A 3 19.28 -5.25 -8.55
N LYS A 4 19.00 -5.40 -9.85
CA LYS A 4 18.05 -4.53 -10.54
C LYS A 4 16.79 -4.53 -9.70
N GLU A 5 16.53 -3.45 -8.96
CA GLU A 5 15.20 -3.20 -8.43
C GLU A 5 14.26 -3.33 -9.62
N THR A 6 13.29 -4.23 -9.52
CA THR A 6 12.21 -4.25 -10.49
C THR A 6 11.56 -2.88 -10.37
N GLU A 7 11.76 -2.03 -11.37
CA GLU A 7 11.26 -0.66 -11.37
C GLU A 7 9.77 -0.69 -11.04
N PHE A 8 9.37 0.06 -10.01
CA PHE A 8 7.98 0.11 -9.61
C PHE A 8 7.17 0.78 -10.73
N ARG A 9 6.17 0.06 -11.22
CA ARG A 9 5.33 0.50 -12.34
C ARG A 9 4.04 1.08 -11.82
N SER A 10 4.00 2.41 -11.71
CA SER A 10 2.84 3.17 -11.23
C SER A 10 1.57 2.89 -12.03
N ASP A 11 1.71 2.78 -13.35
CA ASP A 11 0.63 2.41 -14.28
C ASP A 11 0.03 1.05 -13.95
N LEU A 12 0.87 0.05 -13.65
CA LEU A 12 0.42 -1.30 -13.31
C LEU A 12 -0.15 -1.37 -11.88
N TRP A 13 0.39 -0.59 -10.94
CA TRP A 13 -0.16 -0.50 -9.58
C TRP A 13 -1.63 -0.05 -9.62
N LYS A 14 -1.89 1.04 -10.33
CA LYS A 14 -3.22 1.69 -10.42
C LYS A 14 -4.25 0.83 -11.14
N THR A 15 -3.83 -0.12 -11.98
CA THR A 15 -4.74 -0.87 -12.88
C THR A 15 -4.83 -2.36 -12.59
N LEU A 16 -3.76 -3.01 -12.11
CA LEU A 16 -3.68 -4.47 -12.04
C LEU A 16 -3.56 -4.99 -10.61
N THR A 17 -4.61 -5.63 -10.10
CA THR A 17 -4.61 -6.32 -8.80
C THR A 17 -3.50 -7.39 -8.72
N SER A 18 -3.27 -8.13 -9.81
CA SER A 18 -2.20 -9.16 -9.85
C SER A 18 -0.81 -8.55 -9.66
N TYR A 19 -0.57 -7.35 -10.20
CA TYR A 19 0.68 -6.62 -10.02
C TYR A 19 0.84 -6.17 -8.57
N ARG A 20 -0.20 -5.57 -7.97
CA ARG A 20 -0.22 -5.16 -6.56
C ARG A 20 0.13 -6.32 -5.63
N VAL A 21 -0.52 -7.47 -5.79
CA VAL A 21 -0.25 -8.68 -5.00
C VAL A 21 1.19 -9.17 -5.15
N LYS A 22 1.75 -9.12 -6.37
CA LYS A 22 3.13 -9.54 -6.63
C LYS A 22 4.15 -8.59 -5.98
N ILE A 23 3.96 -7.27 -6.14
CA ILE A 23 4.96 -6.28 -5.74
C ILE A 23 4.93 -5.99 -4.24
N VAL A 24 3.77 -6.09 -3.58
CA VAL A 24 3.63 -5.68 -2.17
C VAL A 24 4.54 -6.45 -1.21
N ARG A 25 4.80 -7.74 -1.49
CA ARG A 25 5.77 -8.54 -0.73
C ARG A 25 7.18 -7.96 -0.81
N SER A 26 7.58 -7.46 -1.99
CA SER A 26 8.87 -6.80 -2.19
C SER A 26 8.92 -5.44 -1.51
N ILE A 27 7.80 -4.69 -1.49
CA ILE A 27 7.70 -3.41 -0.77
C ILE A 27 8.00 -3.60 0.70
N ILE A 28 7.28 -4.51 1.36
CA ILE A 28 7.46 -4.80 2.79
C ILE A 28 8.86 -5.36 3.06
N LYS A 29 9.29 -6.38 2.32
CA LYS A 29 10.56 -7.08 2.57
C LYS A 29 11.78 -6.18 2.43
N ASN A 30 11.79 -5.31 1.41
CA ASN A 30 12.95 -4.45 1.13
C ASN A 30 12.76 -3.03 1.66
N LYS A 31 11.67 -2.79 2.41
CA LYS A 31 11.28 -1.48 2.90
C LYS A 31 11.25 -0.39 1.82
N LEU A 32 10.76 -0.75 0.63
CA LEU A 32 10.70 0.17 -0.50
C LEU A 32 9.91 1.41 -0.10
N PHE A 33 10.35 2.56 -0.63
CA PHE A 33 9.73 3.87 -0.41
C PHE A 33 9.88 4.48 0.98
N THR A 34 10.54 3.80 1.94
CA THR A 34 10.93 4.45 3.21
C THR A 34 11.76 5.70 2.91
N GLY A 35 11.42 6.81 3.56
CA GLY A 35 12.04 8.13 3.33
C GLY A 35 11.51 8.91 2.14
N ARG A 36 10.64 8.33 1.29
CA ARG A 36 9.96 9.11 0.24
C ARG A 36 8.88 10.00 0.82
N THR A 37 8.64 11.10 0.13
CA THR A 37 7.66 12.11 0.50
C THR A 37 6.22 11.68 0.21
N LYS A 38 5.24 12.24 0.92
CA LYS A 38 3.80 12.13 0.63
C LYS A 38 3.50 12.41 -0.85
N LYS A 39 4.13 13.45 -1.43
CA LYS A 39 4.01 13.78 -2.86
C LYS A 39 4.49 12.67 -3.79
N GLU A 40 5.70 12.15 -3.58
CA GLU A 40 6.23 11.04 -4.39
C GLU A 40 5.35 9.79 -4.27
N ILE A 41 4.84 9.50 -3.07
CA ILE A 41 3.91 8.39 -2.86
C ILE A 41 2.62 8.60 -3.66
N GLN A 42 2.03 9.79 -3.69
CA GLN A 42 0.85 10.06 -4.52
C GLN A 42 1.12 9.89 -6.01
N GLU A 43 2.28 10.32 -6.49
CA GLU A 43 2.67 10.15 -7.90
C GLU A 43 2.77 8.65 -8.25
N LEU A 44 3.42 7.86 -7.38
CA LEU A 44 3.62 6.43 -7.56
C LEU A 44 2.32 5.62 -7.43
N PHE A 45 1.60 5.77 -6.32
CA PHE A 45 0.48 4.91 -5.96
C PHE A 45 -0.88 5.45 -6.42
N GLY A 46 -0.98 6.75 -6.66
CA GLY A 46 -2.23 7.45 -6.88
C GLY A 46 -2.73 8.15 -5.63
N LYS A 47 -3.81 8.91 -5.83
CA LYS A 47 -4.41 9.80 -4.84
C LYS A 47 -5.72 9.19 -4.32
N GLU A 48 -5.67 7.94 -3.87
CA GLU A 48 -6.77 7.28 -3.14
C GLU A 48 -7.32 8.22 -2.04
N ASP A 49 -8.44 7.90 -1.39
CA ASP A 49 -9.13 8.71 -0.35
C ASP A 49 -8.30 9.06 0.91
N ASN A 50 -6.98 8.88 0.84
CA ASN A 50 -5.98 9.34 1.78
C ASN A 50 -5.93 10.89 1.83
N HIS A 51 -6.26 11.44 2.99
CA HIS A 51 -6.13 12.87 3.27
C HIS A 51 -4.67 13.24 3.57
N TYR A 52 -4.21 14.36 3.02
CA TYR A 52 -2.80 14.74 3.10
C TYR A 52 -2.31 14.93 4.54
N ASP A 53 -3.17 15.45 5.40
CA ASP A 53 -2.87 15.77 6.80
C ASP A 53 -2.80 14.52 7.70
N LEU A 54 -3.19 13.34 7.19
CA LEU A 54 -3.09 12.10 7.94
C LEU A 54 -1.69 11.47 7.79
N ASP A 55 -1.22 10.85 8.86
CA ASP A 55 0.06 10.14 8.92
C ASP A 55 -0.05 8.65 8.59
N GLU A 56 -1.25 8.18 8.25
CA GLU A 56 -1.51 6.79 7.87
C GLU A 56 -2.31 6.76 6.57
N TRP A 57 -1.72 6.21 5.51
CA TRP A 57 -2.39 6.07 4.21
C TRP A 57 -2.51 4.63 3.79
N SER A 58 -3.71 4.26 3.33
CA SER A 58 -4.02 2.91 2.90
C SER A 58 -4.18 2.84 1.40
N TYR A 59 -3.59 1.80 0.81
CA TYR A 59 -3.71 1.52 -0.61
C TYR A 59 -4.23 0.10 -0.84
N PRO A 60 -5.27 -0.07 -1.68
CA PRO A 60 -5.88 -1.37 -1.89
C PRO A 60 -4.93 -2.31 -2.62
N VAL A 61 -4.72 -3.52 -2.08
CA VAL A 61 -3.86 -4.56 -2.68
C VAL A 61 -4.70 -5.60 -3.40
N LYS A 62 -5.70 -6.17 -2.74
CA LYS A 62 -6.61 -7.18 -3.30
C LYS A 62 -7.90 -7.29 -2.49
N LYS A 63 -8.94 -7.84 -3.13
CA LYS A 63 -10.15 -8.33 -2.48
C LYS A 63 -10.25 -9.84 -2.69
N ASN A 64 -10.53 -10.59 -1.64
CA ASN A 64 -10.75 -12.03 -1.71
C ASN A 64 -12.25 -12.35 -1.90
N PHE A 65 -12.55 -13.58 -2.29
CA PHE A 65 -13.92 -14.02 -2.57
C PHE A 65 -14.85 -13.97 -1.33
N LEU A 66 -14.29 -14.05 -0.12
CA LEU A 66 -15.01 -13.95 1.14
C LEU A 66 -15.25 -12.49 1.58
N GLY A 67 -15.05 -11.52 0.68
CA GLY A 67 -15.25 -10.09 0.98
C GLY A 67 -14.11 -9.43 1.75
N GLY A 68 -13.02 -10.15 2.05
CA GLY A 68 -11.87 -9.60 2.75
C GLY A 68 -11.02 -8.72 1.83
N GLU A 69 -10.74 -7.50 2.26
CA GLU A 69 -9.97 -6.50 1.51
C GLU A 69 -8.61 -6.28 2.17
N THR A 70 -7.54 -6.61 1.45
CA THR A 70 -6.17 -6.41 1.90
C THR A 70 -5.65 -5.06 1.42
N TYR A 71 -5.02 -4.32 2.34
CA TYR A 71 -4.45 -3.00 2.12
C TYR A 71 -2.96 -2.99 2.48
N LEU A 72 -2.19 -2.16 1.77
CA LEU A 72 -0.88 -1.70 2.16
C LEU A 72 -1.06 -0.39 2.91
N LEU A 73 -0.71 -0.38 4.20
CA LEU A 73 -0.63 0.84 4.99
C LEU A 73 0.77 1.41 4.89
N LEU A 74 0.88 2.71 4.62
CA LEU A 74 2.10 3.50 4.77
C LEU A 74 1.93 4.43 5.96
N ASN A 75 2.91 4.44 6.86
CA ASN A 75 2.98 5.35 7.99
C ASN A 75 3.98 6.45 7.67
N PHE A 76 3.61 7.69 7.98
CA PHE A 76 4.43 8.87 7.75
C PHE A 76 4.86 9.47 9.08
N LYS A 77 6.04 10.11 9.05
CA LYS A 77 6.52 11.01 10.10
C LYS A 77 6.74 12.37 9.47
N GLY A 78 5.75 13.24 9.64
CA GLY A 78 5.66 14.47 8.85
C GLY A 78 5.44 14.14 7.37
N GLU A 79 6.38 14.56 6.52
CA GLU A 79 6.24 14.39 5.06
C GLU A 79 6.73 13.05 4.54
N ASN A 80 7.48 12.28 5.33
CA ASN A 80 8.22 11.12 4.83
C ASN A 80 7.68 9.80 5.36
N VAL A 81 7.70 8.76 4.52
CA VAL A 81 7.37 7.40 4.93
C VAL A 81 8.36 6.88 5.97
N GLU A 82 7.86 6.47 7.12
CA GLU A 82 8.64 5.82 8.19
C GLU A 82 8.45 4.30 8.20
N GLY A 83 7.28 3.81 7.79
CA GLY A 83 6.97 2.39 7.86
C GLY A 83 5.85 1.95 6.95
N HIS A 84 5.67 0.63 6.87
CA HIS A 84 4.65 -0.01 6.08
C HIS A 84 4.21 -1.33 6.71
N ARG A 85 2.93 -1.65 6.58
CA ARG A 85 2.36 -2.94 6.98
C ARG A 85 1.25 -3.37 6.04
N LEU A 86 0.93 -4.65 6.07
CA LEU A 86 -0.30 -5.17 5.47
C LEU A 86 -1.36 -5.32 6.54
N TYR A 87 -2.61 -5.13 6.15
CA TYR A 87 -3.74 -5.54 6.95
C TYR A 87 -4.88 -5.98 6.03
N THR A 88 -5.78 -6.82 6.53
CA THR A 88 -6.99 -7.25 5.82
C THR A 88 -8.20 -6.90 6.65
N VAL A 89 -9.20 -6.28 6.03
CA VAL A 89 -10.49 -5.98 6.65
C VAL A 89 -11.53 -6.93 6.11
N TYR A 90 -12.33 -7.52 6.99
CA TYR A 90 -13.51 -8.31 6.62
C TYR A 90 -14.76 -7.52 6.99
N GLN A 91 -15.70 -7.43 6.05
CA GLN A 91 -17.07 -7.00 6.33
C GLN A 91 -17.89 -8.23 6.71
N LEU A 92 -18.24 -8.37 8.00
CA LEU A 92 -19.13 -9.41 8.49
C LEU A 92 -20.39 -8.72 9.04
N GLY A 93 -21.46 -8.70 8.25
CA GLY A 93 -22.68 -7.96 8.61
C GLY A 93 -22.44 -6.44 8.63
N ASN A 94 -22.80 -5.78 9.73
CA ASN A 94 -22.60 -4.33 9.93
C ASN A 94 -21.25 -4.00 10.62
N GLU A 95 -20.40 -4.99 10.85
CA GLU A 95 -19.15 -4.82 11.60
C GLU A 95 -17.92 -5.03 10.69
N ASN A 96 -16.91 -4.18 10.86
CA ASN A 96 -15.61 -4.30 10.21
C ASN A 96 -14.64 -4.99 11.17
N ILE A 97 -14.08 -6.13 10.78
CA ILE A 97 -13.05 -6.83 11.56
C ILE A 97 -11.68 -6.63 10.91
N LEU A 98 -10.72 -6.11 11.68
CA LEU A 98 -9.32 -5.96 11.28
C LEU A 98 -8.54 -7.24 11.56
N SER A 99 -7.89 -7.78 10.53
CA SER A 99 -6.93 -8.88 10.60
C SER A 99 -5.55 -8.34 10.21
N ILE A 100 -4.58 -8.47 11.12
CA ILE A 100 -3.21 -7.94 10.99
C ILE A 100 -2.26 -9.06 10.57
#